data_AF-A0A662XCI1-F1
#
_entry.id   AF-A0A662XCI1-F1
#
_cell.length_a   1.000
_cell.length_b   1.000
_cell.length_c   1.000
_cell.angle_alpha   90.00
_cell.angle_beta   90.00
_cell.angle_gamma   90.00
#
_symmetry.space_group_name_H-M   'P 1'
#
loop_
_entity.id
_entity.type
_entity.pdbx_description
1 polymer ?
#
loop_
_entity_poly.entity_id
_entity_poly.type
_entity_poly.pdbx_seq_one_letter_code
_entity_poly.pdbx_strand_id
1 'polypeptide(L)'
;MEDGTFHRFHTNNTVLATGGYGRAYFSCTSAHTCTGDGTGMALRAGLPLQDPEFVQFHPTGIYGAGCLITEGSRGEGGILRNSEGERFMERYAPTAKDLASRDVVSRSMTMEIREGRGVGKNKDHIFLHLDHLPPELLHERLPGISETAAIFAGVDVTKEPIPVLPTVHYNMGGIATNHLGEVVVPDYKGNGLPEPGKLYPDKVVNGLFAAGEAACASVHGANRLGANSLLDLVVFGRACAMRIAELTKPGEKKRPMPKDGGLKAIADVDMLRYADGGVSTAELRLEMQKTMQVDAAVYRTQESLEEGKAKIDEVVPKFNDIKVTDRSLIWNTDLMETLELRNLLACASCTMHGAEARKESRGAHAREDFTERDDVNWMKHTLAYHGEDSKTHIAYRAVQDQTLDESECKHVPPFARVY
;
A
#
# COMPACT_ATOMS: atom_id res chain seq x y z
N MET A 1 15.20 -20.92 0.25
CA MET A 1 16.45 -20.17 0.07
C MET A 1 17.65 -20.92 0.62
N GLU A 2 17.52 -21.57 1.78
CA GLU A 2 18.64 -22.26 2.44
C GLU A 2 19.23 -23.43 1.63
N ASP A 3 18.41 -24.19 0.92
CA ASP A 3 18.81 -25.42 0.22
C ASP A 3 18.41 -25.47 -1.27
N GLY A 4 17.71 -24.46 -1.77
CA GLY A 4 17.29 -24.37 -3.16
C GLY A 4 16.16 -25.33 -3.57
N THR A 5 15.45 -25.97 -2.62
CA THR A 5 14.38 -26.91 -2.95
C THR A 5 13.02 -26.24 -3.12
N PHE A 6 12.16 -26.85 -3.95
CA PHE A 6 10.77 -26.42 -4.17
C PHE A 6 9.81 -27.23 -3.30
N HIS A 7 8.91 -26.53 -2.59
CA HIS A 7 7.91 -27.14 -1.74
C HIS A 7 6.50 -26.85 -2.25
N ARG A 8 5.63 -27.86 -2.22
CA ARG A 8 4.19 -27.70 -2.46
C ARG A 8 3.42 -27.99 -1.18
N PHE A 9 2.74 -26.98 -0.66
CA PHE A 9 1.90 -27.10 0.51
C PHE A 9 0.45 -27.36 0.09
N HIS A 10 0.04 -28.63 0.11
CA HIS A 10 -1.31 -29.04 -0.27
C HIS A 10 -2.26 -29.01 0.93
N THR A 11 -3.27 -28.14 0.88
CA THR A 11 -4.26 -27.91 1.94
C THR A 11 -5.64 -27.60 1.35
N ASN A 12 -6.70 -27.81 2.14
CA ASN A 12 -8.05 -27.38 1.77
C ASN A 12 -8.25 -25.88 1.95
N ASN A 13 -7.55 -25.26 2.90
CA ASN A 13 -7.66 -23.84 3.21
C ASN A 13 -6.28 -23.19 3.30
N THR A 14 -6.13 -22.03 2.68
CA THR A 14 -4.90 -21.20 2.67
C THR A 14 -5.24 -19.79 3.13
N VAL A 15 -4.43 -19.23 4.04
CA VAL A 15 -4.55 -17.84 4.52
C VAL A 15 -3.37 -17.02 4.00
N LEU A 16 -3.64 -15.93 3.31
CA LEU A 16 -2.65 -14.96 2.84
C LEU A 16 -2.56 -13.78 3.84
N ALA A 17 -1.44 -13.69 4.56
CA ALA A 17 -1.17 -12.64 5.55
C ALA A 17 0.23 -12.04 5.34
N THR A 18 0.53 -11.65 4.10
CA THR A 18 1.89 -11.32 3.63
C THR A 18 2.29 -9.85 3.79
N GLY A 19 1.45 -9.02 4.43
CA GLY A 19 1.67 -7.57 4.52
C GLY A 19 1.39 -6.79 3.23
N GLY A 20 1.67 -5.50 3.27
CA GLY A 20 1.46 -4.57 2.14
C GLY A 20 2.57 -4.56 1.08
N TYR A 21 2.51 -3.55 0.21
CA TYR A 21 3.39 -3.36 -0.94
C TYR A 21 3.99 -1.95 -1.00
N GLY A 22 4.21 -1.31 0.17
CA GLY A 22 4.75 0.05 0.25
C GLY A 22 6.08 0.26 -0.47
N ARG A 23 6.88 -0.80 -0.70
CA ARG A 23 8.13 -0.74 -1.47
C ARG A 23 7.96 -0.50 -2.97
N ALA A 24 6.71 -0.42 -3.45
CA ALA A 24 6.41 0.12 -4.78
C ALA A 24 6.78 1.61 -4.92
N TYR A 25 6.97 2.32 -3.79
CA TYR A 25 7.33 3.73 -3.75
C TYR A 25 8.79 3.94 -3.36
N PHE A 26 9.37 5.05 -3.83
CA PHE A 26 10.74 5.43 -3.50
C PHE A 26 10.93 5.73 -2.00
N SER A 27 10.01 6.52 -1.41
CA SER A 27 10.00 6.80 0.02
C SER A 27 8.85 6.06 0.70
N CYS A 28 9.20 5.06 1.51
CA CYS A 28 8.25 4.34 2.35
C CYS A 28 8.83 4.01 3.73
N THR A 29 7.99 4.01 4.76
CA THR A 29 8.33 3.49 6.10
C THR A 29 8.37 1.96 6.14
N SER A 30 7.87 1.31 5.08
CA SER A 30 7.79 -0.13 4.97
C SER A 30 9.19 -0.78 4.93
N ALA A 31 9.30 -1.98 5.49
CA ALA A 31 10.53 -2.78 5.38
C ALA A 31 10.84 -3.08 3.90
N HIS A 32 12.08 -3.43 3.60
CA HIS A 32 12.47 -3.86 2.24
C HIS A 32 11.65 -5.07 1.74
N THR A 33 11.16 -5.89 2.66
CA THR A 33 10.37 -7.12 2.40
C THR A 33 8.86 -6.87 2.24
N CYS A 34 8.39 -5.62 2.25
CA CYS A 34 6.97 -5.29 2.02
C CYS A 34 6.70 -5.15 0.52
N THR A 35 6.73 -6.28 -0.18
CA THR A 35 6.77 -6.38 -1.65
C THR A 35 5.46 -6.87 -2.27
N GLY A 36 4.40 -7.03 -1.46
CA GLY A 36 3.09 -7.42 -1.95
C GLY A 36 2.99 -8.85 -2.48
N ASP A 37 3.80 -9.78 -1.98
CA ASP A 37 3.91 -11.12 -2.57
C ASP A 37 2.58 -11.89 -2.61
N GLY A 38 1.79 -11.83 -1.53
CA GLY A 38 0.45 -12.43 -1.48
C GLY A 38 -0.51 -11.79 -2.49
N THR A 39 -0.45 -10.46 -2.62
CA THR A 39 -1.20 -9.72 -3.63
C THR A 39 -0.78 -10.11 -5.05
N GLY A 40 0.53 -10.22 -5.30
CA GLY A 40 1.06 -10.68 -6.58
C GLY A 40 0.65 -12.13 -6.90
N MET A 41 0.57 -13.01 -5.89
CA MET A 41 0.02 -14.36 -6.06
C MET A 41 -1.47 -14.33 -6.44
N ALA A 42 -2.28 -13.50 -5.78
CA ALA A 42 -3.70 -13.35 -6.08
C ALA A 42 -3.91 -12.81 -7.51
N LEU A 43 -3.18 -11.77 -7.91
CA LEU A 43 -3.24 -11.19 -9.26
C LEU A 43 -2.87 -12.24 -10.34
N ARG A 44 -1.79 -12.99 -10.16
CA ARG A 44 -1.41 -14.09 -11.07
C ARG A 44 -2.43 -15.22 -11.12
N ALA A 45 -3.22 -15.42 -10.06
CA ALA A 45 -4.33 -16.36 -10.04
C ALA A 45 -5.60 -15.80 -10.70
N GLY A 46 -5.56 -14.59 -11.27
CA GLY A 46 -6.69 -13.92 -11.91
C GLY A 46 -7.67 -13.27 -10.92
N LEU A 47 -7.27 -13.11 -9.66
CA LEU A 47 -8.08 -12.45 -8.63
C LEU A 47 -7.76 -10.94 -8.60
N PRO A 48 -8.73 -10.06 -8.33
CA PRO A 48 -8.49 -8.64 -8.27
C PRO A 48 -7.81 -8.20 -6.98
N LEU A 49 -7.04 -7.12 -7.07
CA LEU A 49 -6.66 -6.26 -5.96
C LEU A 49 -7.76 -5.21 -5.74
N GLN A 50 -8.30 -5.13 -4.53
CA GLN A 50 -9.34 -4.16 -4.18
C GLN A 50 -8.72 -2.86 -3.64
N ASP A 51 -9.28 -1.72 -4.04
CA ASP A 51 -8.94 -0.39 -3.51
C ASP A 51 -7.44 -0.01 -3.56
N PRO A 52 -6.67 -0.37 -4.63
CA PRO A 52 -5.22 -0.17 -4.66
C PRO A 52 -4.78 1.30 -4.65
N GLU A 53 -5.66 2.23 -5.03
CA GLU A 53 -5.40 3.67 -5.10
C GLU A 53 -5.36 4.37 -3.73
N PHE A 54 -5.90 3.70 -2.70
CA PHE A 54 -5.95 4.20 -1.34
C PHE A 54 -4.68 3.80 -0.58
N VAL A 55 -3.62 4.60 -0.79
CA VAL A 55 -2.32 4.47 -0.11
C VAL A 55 -2.20 5.56 0.95
N GLN A 56 -1.91 5.17 2.20
CA GLN A 56 -1.76 6.13 3.29
C GLN A 56 -0.33 6.65 3.35
N PHE A 57 -0.23 7.97 3.44
CA PHE A 57 1.02 8.69 3.68
C PHE A 57 1.09 9.10 5.15
N HIS A 58 2.23 8.83 5.78
CA HIS A 58 2.56 9.41 7.07
C HIS A 58 3.30 10.74 6.82
N PRO A 59 2.92 11.85 7.48
CA PRO A 59 3.53 13.16 7.21
C PRO A 59 5.05 13.18 7.45
N THR A 60 5.51 12.50 8.49
CA THR A 60 6.88 12.62 9.00
C THR A 60 7.67 11.32 8.86
N GLY A 61 7.98 10.90 7.63
CA GLY A 61 9.04 9.90 7.40
C GLY A 61 10.40 10.60 7.26
N ILE A 62 11.47 10.03 7.82
CA ILE A 62 12.84 10.56 7.69
C ILE A 62 13.21 10.61 6.21
N TYR A 63 13.68 11.76 5.75
CA TYR A 63 14.15 11.94 4.38
C TYR A 63 15.33 11.01 4.05
N GLY A 64 15.27 10.39 2.87
CA GLY A 64 16.22 9.34 2.46
C GLY A 64 15.80 7.96 2.97
N ALA A 65 15.98 7.69 4.26
CA ALA A 65 15.76 6.34 4.83
C ALA A 65 14.27 5.91 4.87
N GLY A 66 13.34 6.87 4.95
CA GLY A 66 11.90 6.63 5.05
C GLY A 66 11.43 6.21 6.44
N CYS A 67 12.33 6.04 7.42
CA CYS A 67 11.99 5.60 8.77
C CYS A 67 10.92 6.49 9.42
N LEU A 68 9.95 5.88 10.09
CA LEU A 68 8.84 6.59 10.70
C LEU A 68 9.31 7.47 11.87
N ILE A 69 9.04 8.78 11.81
CA ILE A 69 8.97 9.61 13.01
C ILE A 69 7.52 9.64 13.49
N THR A 70 7.29 9.20 14.72
CA THR A 70 5.95 9.10 15.30
C THR A 70 5.20 10.43 15.26
N GLU A 71 3.90 10.36 15.00
CA GLU A 71 2.99 11.50 15.17
C GLU A 71 3.02 12.08 16.58
N GLY A 72 3.37 11.25 17.58
CA GLY A 72 3.62 11.71 18.95
C GLY A 72 4.65 12.84 19.03
N SER A 73 5.60 12.93 18.10
CA SER A 73 6.55 14.06 18.04
C SER A 73 5.84 15.40 17.84
N ARG A 74 4.78 15.45 17.03
CA ARG A 74 3.93 16.65 16.88
C ARG A 74 3.00 16.81 18.09
N GLY A 75 2.47 15.71 18.63
CA GLY A 75 1.65 15.65 19.84
C GLY A 75 2.32 16.28 21.07
N GLU A 76 3.61 16.03 21.25
CA GLU A 76 4.44 16.58 22.34
C GLU A 76 4.92 18.01 22.05
N GLY A 77 4.46 18.65 20.96
CA GLY A 77 4.73 20.04 20.63
C GLY A 77 5.77 20.26 19.52
N GLY A 78 6.15 19.24 18.77
CA GLY A 78 7.01 19.36 17.58
C GLY A 78 6.35 20.17 16.46
N ILE A 79 7.17 20.89 15.69
CA ILE A 79 6.73 21.91 14.74
C ILE A 79 7.31 21.67 13.36
N LEU A 80 6.49 21.75 12.31
CA LEU A 80 6.95 21.70 10.93
C LEU A 80 7.33 23.09 10.40
N ARG A 81 8.52 23.22 9.80
CA ARG A 81 8.99 24.46 9.18
C ARG A 81 9.54 24.26 7.77
N ASN A 82 9.23 25.21 6.89
CA ASN A 82 9.72 25.25 5.53
C ASN A 82 11.12 25.94 5.45
N SER A 83 11.66 26.14 4.25
CA SER A 83 12.98 26.77 4.05
C SER A 83 13.07 28.21 4.48
N GLU A 84 11.94 28.89 4.66
CA GLU A 84 11.86 30.27 5.12
C GLU A 84 11.76 30.36 6.66
N GLY A 85 11.72 29.20 7.33
CA GLY A 85 11.52 29.11 8.78
C GLY A 85 10.07 29.32 9.22
N GLU A 86 9.12 29.43 8.27
CA GLU A 86 7.69 29.58 8.54
C GLU A 86 7.14 28.30 9.15
N ARG A 87 6.37 28.43 10.25
CA ARG A 87 5.48 27.37 10.74
C ARG A 87 4.23 27.31 9.86
N PHE A 88 4.38 26.83 8.63
CA PHE A 88 3.37 26.91 7.57
C PHE A 88 2.03 26.25 7.95
N MET A 89 2.00 25.27 8.87
CA MET A 89 0.75 24.66 9.31
C MET A 89 -0.21 25.64 10.00
N GLU A 90 0.26 26.77 10.54
CA GLU A 90 -0.62 27.83 11.06
C GLU A 90 -1.44 28.51 9.96
N ARG A 91 -0.94 28.50 8.71
CA ARG A 91 -1.65 29.01 7.54
C ARG A 91 -2.64 27.99 6.98
N TYR A 92 -2.26 26.71 6.89
CA TYR A 92 -3.11 25.67 6.32
C TYR A 92 -4.19 25.14 7.28
N ALA A 93 -3.92 25.11 8.58
CA ALA A 93 -4.85 24.65 9.61
C ALA A 93 -4.77 25.56 10.85
N PRO A 94 -5.37 26.76 10.83
CA PRO A 94 -5.18 27.76 11.89
C PRO A 94 -5.49 27.28 13.31
N THR A 95 -6.47 26.39 13.45
CA THR A 95 -6.88 25.81 14.73
C THR A 95 -5.99 24.64 15.16
N ALA A 96 -5.89 23.59 14.33
CA ALA A 96 -5.20 22.35 14.68
C ALA A 96 -3.68 22.39 14.45
N LYS A 97 -3.21 23.24 13.53
CA LYS A 97 -1.80 23.42 13.15
C LYS A 97 -1.16 22.08 12.80
N ASP A 98 0.00 21.77 13.38
CA ASP A 98 0.72 20.50 13.19
C ASP A 98 -0.06 19.28 13.68
N LEU A 99 -1.13 19.46 14.47
CA LEU A 99 -2.03 18.40 14.94
C LEU A 99 -3.24 18.18 14.02
N ALA A 100 -3.30 18.83 12.86
CA ALA A 100 -4.29 18.52 11.83
C ALA A 100 -4.19 17.04 11.39
N SER A 101 -5.23 16.56 10.71
CA SER A 101 -5.25 15.18 10.22
C SER A 101 -4.07 14.89 9.28
N ARG A 102 -3.60 13.64 9.25
CA ARG A 102 -2.42 13.21 8.47
C ARG A 102 -2.50 13.62 7.00
N ASP A 103 -3.68 13.54 6.40
CA ASP A 103 -3.89 13.91 5.01
C ASP A 103 -3.75 15.42 4.79
N VAL A 104 -4.25 16.26 5.71
CA VAL A 104 -4.07 17.72 5.66
C VAL A 104 -2.59 18.08 5.78
N VAL A 105 -1.90 17.57 6.81
CA VAL A 105 -0.48 17.87 7.03
C VAL A 105 0.37 17.40 5.84
N SER A 106 0.13 16.19 5.33
CA SER A 106 0.88 15.66 4.18
C SER A 106 0.66 16.48 2.90
N ARG A 107 -0.58 16.94 2.64
CA ARG A 107 -0.88 17.83 1.50
C ARG A 107 -0.17 19.18 1.66
N SER A 108 -0.26 19.80 2.83
CA SER A 108 0.40 21.07 3.12
C SER A 108 1.91 20.98 2.92
N MET A 109 2.57 19.95 3.46
CA MET A 109 4.00 19.72 3.24
C MET A 109 4.35 19.56 1.75
N THR A 110 3.52 18.83 0.99
CA THR A 110 3.73 18.62 -0.44
C THR A 110 3.58 19.93 -1.21
N MET A 111 2.60 20.77 -0.88
CA MET A 111 2.42 22.09 -1.48
C MET A 111 3.61 23.00 -1.21
N GLU A 112 4.10 23.07 0.04
CA GLU A 112 5.29 23.85 0.39
C GLU A 112 6.51 23.46 -0.46
N ILE A 113 6.75 22.15 -0.62
CA ILE A 113 7.84 21.62 -1.43
C ILE A 113 7.68 22.04 -2.90
N ARG A 114 6.48 21.87 -3.48
CA ARG A 114 6.22 22.19 -4.90
C ARG A 114 6.26 23.68 -5.21
N GLU A 115 5.88 24.52 -4.25
CA GLU A 115 5.98 25.97 -4.35
C GLU A 115 7.42 26.48 -4.08
N GLY A 116 8.40 25.57 -3.98
CA GLY A 116 9.82 25.90 -3.90
C GLY A 116 10.31 26.28 -2.50
N ARG A 117 9.50 26.03 -1.47
CA ARG A 117 9.81 26.28 -0.05
C ARG A 117 10.28 25.03 0.70
N GLY A 118 10.61 23.96 -0.02
CA GLY A 118 11.28 22.79 0.56
C GLY A 118 12.71 23.10 1.03
N VAL A 119 13.21 22.32 1.99
CA VAL A 119 14.54 22.45 2.60
C VAL A 119 15.57 21.52 1.94
N GLY A 120 16.85 21.67 2.33
CA GLY A 120 17.95 20.89 1.78
C GLY A 120 18.36 21.29 0.36
N LYS A 121 19.40 20.62 -0.18
CA LYS A 121 20.00 20.98 -1.48
C LYS A 121 19.01 20.92 -2.65
N ASN A 122 18.07 19.98 -2.60
CA ASN A 122 17.10 19.74 -3.67
C ASN A 122 15.74 20.40 -3.41
N LYS A 123 15.55 21.08 -2.28
CA LYS A 123 14.27 21.67 -1.86
C LYS A 123 13.10 20.68 -1.88
N ASP A 124 13.32 19.45 -1.43
CA ASP A 124 12.42 18.29 -1.63
C ASP A 124 11.91 17.66 -0.33
N HIS A 125 12.11 18.32 0.81
CA HIS A 125 11.61 17.89 2.11
C HIS A 125 11.34 19.10 3.03
N ILE A 126 10.91 18.85 4.27
CA ILE A 126 10.56 19.84 5.29
C ILE A 126 11.31 19.51 6.58
N PHE A 127 11.46 20.47 7.50
CA PHE A 127 12.03 20.22 8.81
C PHE A 127 10.96 19.99 9.88
N LEU A 128 11.16 18.96 10.70
CA LEU A 128 10.47 18.77 11.98
C LEU A 128 11.38 19.20 13.12
N HIS A 129 11.00 20.29 13.78
CA HIS A 129 11.70 20.85 14.93
C HIS A 129 11.20 20.24 16.23
N LEU A 130 12.15 19.76 17.02
CA LEU A 130 11.96 19.27 18.39
C LEU A 130 12.91 19.96 19.38
N ASP A 131 13.88 20.73 18.88
CA ASP A 131 14.98 21.36 19.61
C ASP A 131 14.52 22.41 20.64
N HIS A 132 13.29 22.92 20.51
CA HIS A 132 12.66 23.80 21.49
C HIS A 132 12.02 23.06 22.68
N LEU A 133 11.88 21.74 22.61
CA LEU A 133 11.32 20.93 23.70
C LEU A 133 12.40 20.62 24.75
N PRO A 134 12.05 20.50 26.04
CA PRO A 134 13.02 20.12 27.07
C PRO A 134 13.68 18.77 26.75
N PRO A 135 15.01 18.64 26.85
CA PRO A 135 15.70 17.37 26.59
C PRO A 135 15.18 16.19 27.43
N GLU A 136 14.74 16.45 28.66
CA GLU A 136 14.16 15.43 29.54
C GLU A 136 12.83 14.89 28.98
N LEU A 137 12.00 15.74 28.37
CA LEU A 137 10.77 15.33 27.69
C LEU A 137 11.09 14.44 26.49
N LEU A 138 12.07 14.83 25.68
CA LEU A 138 12.50 14.05 24.52
C LEU A 138 13.02 12.66 24.93
N HIS A 139 13.79 12.59 26.02
CA HIS A 139 14.27 11.33 26.57
C HIS A 139 13.15 10.46 27.15
N GLU A 140 12.17 11.04 27.85
CA GLU A 140 11.08 10.29 28.48
C GLU A 140 10.04 9.82 27.44
N ARG A 141 9.62 10.70 26.54
CA ARG A 141 8.46 10.48 25.64
C ARG A 141 8.85 10.04 24.24
N LEU A 142 10.01 10.46 23.77
CA LEU A 142 10.46 10.27 22.39
C LEU A 142 11.86 9.58 22.27
N PRO A 143 12.23 8.60 23.13
CA PRO A 143 13.58 8.02 23.10
C PRO A 143 13.86 7.29 21.79
N GLY A 144 12.89 6.52 21.28
CA GLY A 144 13.08 5.73 20.06
C GLY A 144 13.29 6.57 18.80
N ILE A 145 12.57 7.69 18.66
CA ILE A 145 12.75 8.56 17.49
C ILE A 145 14.02 9.41 17.59
N SER A 146 14.49 9.70 18.81
CA SER A 146 15.75 10.42 19.03
C SER A 146 16.93 9.58 18.52
N GLU A 147 16.94 8.30 18.89
CA GLU A 147 17.92 7.33 18.37
C GLU A 147 17.79 7.14 16.85
N THR A 148 16.56 7.00 16.34
CA THR A 148 16.32 6.81 14.90
C THR A 148 16.82 8.00 14.08
N ALA A 149 16.56 9.23 14.54
CA ALA A 149 17.04 10.44 13.87
C ALA A 149 18.59 10.52 13.88
N ALA A 150 19.22 10.15 15.00
CA ALA A 150 20.68 10.10 15.09
C ALA A 150 21.28 9.07 14.12
N ILE A 151 20.73 7.86 14.07
CA ILE A 151 21.24 6.78 13.19
C ILE A 151 21.04 7.09 11.71
N PHE A 152 19.82 7.49 11.32
CA PHE A 152 19.43 7.52 9.90
C PHE A 152 19.56 8.90 9.25
N ALA A 153 19.62 9.98 10.04
CA ALA A 153 19.80 11.34 9.53
C ALA A 153 21.03 12.05 10.12
N GLY A 154 21.74 11.44 11.08
CA GLY A 154 22.85 12.10 11.77
C GLY A 154 22.41 13.29 12.63
N VAL A 155 21.15 13.32 13.06
CA VAL A 155 20.53 14.46 13.74
C VAL A 155 20.47 14.25 15.24
N ASP A 156 21.01 15.20 16.01
CA ASP A 156 20.72 15.36 17.43
C ASP A 156 19.46 16.20 17.59
N VAL A 157 18.34 15.55 17.95
CA VAL A 157 17.02 16.18 18.04
C VAL A 157 16.92 17.28 19.10
N THR A 158 17.91 17.40 19.99
CA THR A 158 17.99 18.49 20.98
C THR A 158 18.63 19.76 20.42
N LYS A 159 19.17 19.71 19.19
CA LYS A 159 19.95 20.80 18.57
C LYS A 159 19.51 21.12 17.15
N GLU A 160 19.15 20.11 16.37
CA GLU A 160 18.91 20.23 14.94
C GLU A 160 17.56 19.59 14.57
N PRO A 161 16.85 20.14 13.57
CA PRO A 161 15.60 19.57 13.11
C PRO A 161 15.80 18.29 12.31
N ILE A 162 14.81 17.41 12.36
CA ILE A 162 14.78 16.17 11.57
C ILE A 162 14.29 16.50 10.15
N PRO A 163 15.02 16.12 9.08
CA PRO A 163 14.52 16.24 7.72
C PRO A 163 13.44 15.20 7.46
N VAL A 164 12.24 15.64 7.09
CA VAL A 164 11.06 14.80 6.93
C VAL A 164 10.30 15.07 5.64
N LEU A 165 9.64 14.05 5.10
CA LEU A 165 8.69 14.18 4.00
C LEU A 165 7.49 13.23 4.15
N PRO A 166 6.33 13.56 3.53
CA PRO A 166 5.23 12.63 3.41
C PRO A 166 5.68 11.32 2.76
N THR A 167 5.52 10.23 3.50
CA THR A 167 6.13 8.93 3.17
C THR A 167 5.08 7.84 3.17
N VAL A 168 5.11 6.94 2.18
CA VAL A 168 4.15 5.83 2.11
C VAL A 168 4.27 4.96 3.36
N HIS A 169 3.14 4.62 3.96
CA HIS A 169 3.11 3.97 5.26
C HIS A 169 2.24 2.71 5.30
N TYR A 170 1.08 2.73 4.67
CA TYR A 170 0.13 1.62 4.76
C TYR A 170 -0.72 1.52 3.50
N ASN A 171 -0.99 0.29 3.05
CA ASN A 171 -1.91 0.02 1.95
C ASN A 171 -3.30 -0.31 2.51
N MET A 172 -4.32 0.53 2.25
CA MET A 172 -5.70 0.20 2.62
C MET A 172 -6.30 -0.84 1.66
N GLY A 173 -5.90 -0.78 0.40
CA GLY A 173 -6.23 -1.79 -0.59
C GLY A 173 -5.47 -3.10 -0.38
N GLY A 174 -6.05 -4.18 -0.87
CA GLY A 174 -5.56 -5.55 -0.64
C GLY A 174 -6.47 -6.59 -1.31
N ILE A 175 -6.25 -7.86 -1.00
CA ILE A 175 -7.07 -8.97 -1.49
C ILE A 175 -8.47 -8.84 -0.88
N ALA A 176 -9.51 -8.70 -1.71
CA ALA A 176 -10.88 -8.53 -1.23
C ALA A 176 -11.32 -9.72 -0.38
N THR A 177 -11.87 -9.46 0.82
CA THR A 177 -12.48 -10.49 1.66
C THR A 177 -13.88 -10.09 2.12
N ASN A 178 -14.64 -11.06 2.61
CA ASN A 178 -15.77 -10.78 3.49
C ASN A 178 -15.28 -10.53 4.93
N HIS A 179 -16.21 -10.23 5.86
CA HIS A 179 -15.90 -9.99 7.27
C HIS A 179 -15.39 -11.23 8.04
N LEU A 180 -15.45 -12.42 7.43
CA LEU A 180 -14.95 -13.69 7.99
C LEU A 180 -13.54 -14.03 7.47
N GLY A 181 -12.98 -13.18 6.60
CA GLY A 181 -11.66 -13.34 5.99
C GLY A 181 -11.63 -14.23 4.75
N GLU A 182 -12.79 -14.74 4.29
CA GLU A 182 -12.87 -15.51 3.04
C GLU A 182 -12.66 -14.56 1.85
N VAL A 183 -11.77 -14.92 0.93
CA VAL A 183 -11.54 -14.11 -0.28
C VAL A 183 -12.81 -14.11 -1.15
N VAL A 184 -13.16 -12.94 -1.66
CA VAL A 184 -14.35 -12.76 -2.52
C VAL A 184 -13.98 -12.14 -3.85
N VAL A 185 -14.76 -12.48 -4.88
CA VAL A 185 -14.66 -11.91 -6.23
C VAL A 185 -16.05 -11.58 -6.77
N PRO A 186 -16.16 -10.68 -7.76
CA PRO A 186 -17.39 -10.47 -8.50
C PRO A 186 -17.97 -11.77 -9.07
N ASP A 187 -19.26 -12.03 -8.83
CA ASP A 187 -20.01 -13.12 -9.46
C ASP A 187 -20.61 -12.66 -10.79
N TYR A 188 -19.77 -12.64 -11.84
CA TYR A 188 -20.21 -12.34 -13.20
C TYR A 188 -20.23 -13.62 -14.05
N LYS A 189 -21.22 -13.72 -14.95
CA LYS A 189 -21.35 -14.85 -15.86
C LYS A 189 -20.53 -14.58 -17.13
N GLY A 190 -19.37 -15.22 -17.27
CA GLY A 190 -18.54 -15.13 -18.47
C GLY A 190 -17.15 -15.75 -18.26
N ASN A 191 -16.42 -15.98 -19.35
CA ASN A 191 -15.05 -16.51 -19.34
C ASN A 191 -13.97 -15.39 -19.40
N GLY A 192 -14.38 -14.13 -19.23
CA GLY A 192 -13.53 -12.94 -19.40
C GLY A 192 -13.29 -12.20 -18.09
N LEU A 193 -13.09 -10.88 -18.16
CA LEU A 193 -13.04 -9.98 -16.99
C LEU A 193 -14.41 -9.30 -16.77
N PRO A 194 -14.73 -8.81 -15.56
CA PRO A 194 -15.98 -8.09 -15.32
C PRO A 194 -16.08 -6.83 -16.19
N GLU A 195 -17.28 -6.48 -16.64
CA GLU A 195 -17.49 -5.28 -17.44
C GLU A 195 -17.19 -4.01 -16.61
N PRO A 196 -16.40 -3.06 -17.13
CA PRO A 196 -16.17 -1.79 -16.46
C PRO A 196 -17.49 -1.07 -16.18
N GLY A 197 -17.62 -0.53 -14.96
CA GLY A 197 -18.78 0.26 -14.55
C GLY A 197 -20.01 -0.53 -14.08
N LYS A 198 -20.03 -1.86 -14.22
CA LYS A 198 -21.09 -2.71 -13.67
C LYS A 198 -20.71 -3.23 -12.27
N LEU A 199 -21.71 -3.29 -11.38
CA LEU A 199 -21.57 -3.87 -10.05
C LEU A 199 -22.12 -5.30 -10.05
N TYR A 200 -21.42 -6.19 -9.35
CA TYR A 200 -21.76 -7.60 -9.24
C TYR A 200 -21.87 -8.01 -7.77
N PRO A 201 -22.72 -8.99 -7.43
CA PRO A 201 -22.70 -9.59 -6.10
C PRO A 201 -21.38 -10.34 -5.88
N ASP A 202 -21.05 -10.61 -4.62
CA ASP A 202 -19.83 -11.32 -4.27
C ASP A 202 -20.01 -12.84 -4.37
N LYS A 203 -18.94 -13.52 -4.75
CA LYS A 203 -18.77 -14.96 -4.63
C LYS A 203 -17.50 -15.28 -3.87
N VAL A 204 -17.59 -16.21 -2.92
CA VAL A 204 -16.45 -16.71 -2.15
C VAL A 204 -15.54 -17.58 -3.02
N VAL A 205 -14.23 -17.36 -2.90
CA VAL A 205 -13.17 -18.21 -3.44
C VAL A 205 -12.90 -19.33 -2.44
N ASN A 206 -13.54 -20.48 -2.64
CA ASN A 206 -13.54 -21.58 -1.67
C ASN A 206 -12.13 -22.04 -1.26
N GLY A 207 -11.84 -21.90 0.03
CA GLY A 207 -10.59 -22.30 0.67
C GLY A 207 -9.43 -21.32 0.51
N LEU A 208 -9.71 -20.09 0.08
CA LEU A 208 -8.75 -19.00 0.11
C LEU A 208 -9.22 -17.90 1.07
N PHE A 209 -8.32 -17.49 1.95
CA PHE A 209 -8.53 -16.47 2.96
C PHE A 209 -7.43 -15.43 2.88
N ALA A 210 -7.68 -14.22 3.37
CA ALA A 210 -6.66 -13.21 3.58
C ALA A 210 -6.91 -12.43 4.88
N ALA A 211 -5.85 -11.95 5.52
CA ALA A 211 -5.93 -11.16 6.74
C ALA A 211 -4.80 -10.13 6.85
N GLY A 212 -5.02 -9.11 7.69
CA GLY A 212 -4.08 -8.01 7.90
C GLY A 212 -3.91 -7.13 6.66
N GLU A 213 -2.76 -6.45 6.55
CA GLU A 213 -2.53 -5.46 5.47
C GLU A 213 -2.57 -6.05 4.05
N ALA A 214 -2.41 -7.38 3.89
CA ALA A 214 -2.58 -8.02 2.59
C ALA A 214 -4.05 -8.10 2.15
N ALA A 215 -5.01 -7.92 3.06
CA ALA A 215 -6.44 -8.06 2.84
C ALA A 215 -7.15 -6.70 2.75
N CYS A 216 -8.28 -6.70 2.06
CA CYS A 216 -9.23 -5.60 2.00
C CYS A 216 -10.60 -6.10 2.43
N ALA A 217 -10.82 -6.14 3.75
CA ALA A 217 -12.04 -6.67 4.35
C ALA A 217 -13.32 -5.87 4.12
N SER A 218 -13.39 -4.52 4.02
CA SER A 218 -12.40 -3.44 4.16
C SER A 218 -12.77 -2.57 5.36
N VAL A 219 -12.17 -2.82 6.53
CA VAL A 219 -12.45 -2.03 7.76
C VAL A 219 -11.80 -0.64 7.76
N HIS A 220 -10.95 -0.35 6.77
CA HIS A 220 -10.20 0.89 6.68
C HIS A 220 -10.73 1.84 5.59
N GLY A 221 -11.49 1.31 4.62
CA GLY A 221 -11.98 2.07 3.47
C GLY A 221 -10.88 2.92 2.84
N ALA A 222 -11.18 4.19 2.59
CA ALA A 222 -10.26 5.13 1.97
C ALA A 222 -9.21 5.74 2.92
N ASN A 223 -9.29 5.53 4.24
CA ASN A 223 -8.36 6.10 5.21
C ASN A 223 -8.35 5.32 6.53
N ARG A 224 -7.25 4.63 6.80
CA ARG A 224 -7.07 3.90 8.06
C ARG A 224 -6.82 4.85 9.25
N LEU A 225 -7.50 4.61 10.37
CA LEU A 225 -7.18 5.26 11.66
C LEU A 225 -5.90 4.68 12.30
N GLY A 226 -5.15 5.54 13.00
CA GLY A 226 -3.98 5.11 13.78
C GLY A 226 -4.31 3.96 14.74
N ALA A 227 -3.34 3.08 15.01
CA ALA A 227 -3.47 1.86 15.83
C ALA A 227 -4.43 0.75 15.30
N ASN A 228 -5.39 1.05 14.43
CA ASN A 228 -6.36 0.04 13.95
C ASN A 228 -5.74 -1.08 13.10
N SER A 229 -4.55 -0.90 12.51
CA SER A 229 -3.90 -1.98 11.75
C SER A 229 -3.54 -3.16 12.65
N LEU A 230 -2.97 -2.92 13.84
CA LEU A 230 -2.63 -4.00 14.77
C LEU A 230 -3.87 -4.72 15.30
N LEU A 231 -4.96 -3.98 15.50
CA LEU A 231 -6.26 -4.57 15.85
C LEU A 231 -6.77 -5.48 14.73
N ASP A 232 -6.74 -5.02 13.48
CA ASP A 232 -7.10 -5.80 12.29
C ASP A 232 -6.32 -7.13 12.24
N LEU A 233 -4.98 -7.10 12.42
CA LEU A 233 -4.15 -8.31 12.38
C LEU A 233 -4.69 -9.41 13.30
N VAL A 234 -4.94 -9.09 14.57
CA VAL A 234 -5.35 -10.07 15.58
C VAL A 234 -6.82 -10.47 15.45
N VAL A 235 -7.68 -9.56 15.01
CA VAL A 235 -9.12 -9.83 14.82
C VAL A 235 -9.34 -10.72 13.59
N PHE A 236 -8.85 -10.32 12.42
CA PHE A 236 -9.12 -11.05 11.17
C PHE A 236 -8.27 -12.30 11.02
N GLY A 237 -7.06 -12.34 11.61
CA GLY A 237 -6.30 -13.57 11.73
C GLY A 237 -7.07 -14.64 12.53
N ARG A 238 -7.70 -14.22 13.65
CA ARG A 238 -8.56 -15.11 14.44
C ARG A 238 -9.86 -15.45 13.72
N ALA A 239 -10.47 -14.51 13.01
CA ALA A 239 -11.69 -14.75 12.23
C ALA A 239 -11.48 -15.83 11.16
N CYS A 240 -10.36 -15.78 10.42
CA CYS A 240 -10.00 -16.82 9.44
C CYS A 240 -9.92 -18.21 10.11
N ALA A 241 -9.25 -18.30 11.26
CA ALA A 241 -9.12 -19.56 11.98
C ALA A 241 -10.48 -20.11 12.46
N MET A 242 -11.34 -19.26 13.00
CA MET A 242 -12.69 -19.64 13.43
C MET A 242 -13.53 -20.10 12.24
N ARG A 243 -13.49 -19.35 11.13
CA ARG A 243 -14.25 -19.68 9.94
C ARG A 243 -13.81 -21.01 9.32
N ILE A 244 -12.50 -21.27 9.27
CA ILE A 244 -11.97 -22.56 8.81
C ILE A 244 -12.43 -23.72 9.71
N ALA A 245 -12.52 -23.51 11.03
CA ALA A 245 -12.98 -24.51 11.97
C ALA A 245 -14.49 -24.81 11.86
N GLU A 246 -15.30 -23.87 11.37
CA GLU A 246 -16.71 -24.10 11.02
C GLU A 246 -16.88 -24.88 9.72
N LEU A 247 -16.03 -24.57 8.72
CA LEU A 247 -16.15 -25.11 7.37
C LEU A 247 -15.53 -26.49 7.21
N THR A 248 -14.48 -26.80 7.99
CA THR A 248 -13.67 -28.02 7.83
C THR A 248 -13.22 -28.59 9.16
N LYS A 249 -13.01 -29.90 9.20
CA LYS A 249 -12.47 -30.63 10.35
C LYS A 249 -11.02 -31.09 10.11
N PRO A 250 -10.18 -31.14 11.16
CA PRO A 250 -8.85 -31.74 11.06
C PRO A 250 -8.93 -33.20 10.56
N GLY A 251 -8.07 -33.54 9.60
CA GLY A 251 -8.01 -34.88 9.00
C GLY A 251 -8.98 -35.10 7.83
N GLU A 252 -9.79 -34.11 7.45
CA GLU A 252 -10.63 -34.20 6.26
C GLU A 252 -9.81 -34.47 4.99
N LYS A 253 -10.45 -35.18 4.05
CA LYS A 253 -9.84 -35.49 2.76
C LYS A 253 -9.54 -34.19 2.02
N LYS A 254 -8.29 -34.06 1.57
CA LYS A 254 -7.85 -32.92 0.75
C LYS A 254 -8.53 -32.97 -0.62
N ARG A 255 -8.88 -31.80 -1.16
CA ARG A 255 -9.34 -31.66 -2.56
C ARG A 255 -8.28 -32.23 -3.52
N PRO A 256 -8.65 -32.81 -4.67
CA PRO A 256 -7.67 -33.26 -5.64
C PRO A 256 -6.79 -32.09 -6.11
N MET A 257 -5.48 -32.28 -6.13
CA MET A 257 -4.54 -31.33 -6.71
C MET A 257 -4.33 -31.66 -8.20
N PRO A 258 -4.30 -30.67 -9.10
CA PRO A 258 -3.91 -30.88 -10.49
C PRO A 258 -2.53 -31.55 -10.60
N LYS A 259 -2.35 -32.44 -11.58
CA LYS A 259 -1.07 -33.18 -11.76
C LYS A 259 0.11 -32.24 -12.00
N ASP A 260 -0.15 -31.15 -12.71
CA ASP A 260 0.74 -30.05 -13.05
C ASP A 260 0.73 -28.90 -12.04
N GLY A 261 0.04 -29.05 -10.90
CA GLY A 261 -0.05 -28.03 -9.86
C GLY A 261 1.33 -27.58 -9.38
N GLY A 262 1.67 -26.33 -9.68
CA GLY A 262 2.95 -25.69 -9.34
C GLY A 262 4.04 -25.76 -10.41
N LEU A 263 3.87 -26.51 -11.50
CA LEU A 263 4.91 -26.63 -12.55
C LEU A 263 5.22 -25.30 -13.23
N LYS A 264 4.19 -24.48 -13.50
CA LYS A 264 4.38 -23.14 -14.05
C LYS A 264 5.24 -22.26 -13.14
N ALA A 265 5.02 -22.29 -11.82
CA ALA A 265 5.81 -21.51 -10.88
C ALA A 265 7.28 -21.93 -10.87
N ILE A 266 7.56 -23.25 -10.96
CA ILE A 266 8.94 -23.76 -11.08
C ILE A 266 9.58 -23.28 -12.38
N ALA A 267 8.86 -23.36 -13.50
CA ALA A 267 9.34 -22.89 -14.79
C ALA A 267 9.61 -21.38 -14.80
N ASP A 268 8.72 -20.57 -14.19
CA ASP A 268 8.91 -19.13 -14.04
C ASP A 268 10.17 -18.80 -13.22
N VAL A 269 10.44 -19.54 -12.13
CA VAL A 269 11.64 -19.35 -11.31
C VAL A 269 12.91 -19.71 -12.08
N ASP A 270 12.91 -20.83 -12.80
CA ASP A 270 14.07 -21.26 -13.59
C ASP A 270 14.34 -20.28 -14.75
N MET A 271 13.29 -19.83 -15.44
CA MET A 271 13.38 -18.81 -16.48
C MET A 271 13.99 -17.51 -15.96
N LEU A 272 13.51 -17.00 -14.82
CA LEU A 272 14.04 -15.77 -14.23
C LEU A 272 15.47 -15.93 -13.75
N ARG A 273 15.81 -17.07 -13.15
CA ARG A 273 17.17 -17.38 -12.69
C ARG A 273 18.19 -17.32 -13.82
N TYR A 274 17.79 -17.67 -15.05
CA TYR A 274 18.63 -17.62 -16.25
C TYR A 274 18.32 -16.44 -17.17
N ALA A 275 17.50 -15.46 -16.74
CA ALA A 275 17.20 -14.27 -17.51
C ALA A 275 18.48 -13.46 -17.78
N ASP A 276 18.70 -13.10 -19.05
CA ASP A 276 19.91 -12.41 -19.53
C ASP A 276 19.55 -11.25 -20.47
N GLY A 277 18.52 -10.49 -20.11
CA GLY A 277 18.12 -9.29 -20.83
C GLY A 277 19.07 -8.10 -20.60
N GLY A 278 18.63 -6.91 -21.02
CA GLY A 278 19.37 -5.66 -20.92
C GLY A 278 19.18 -4.86 -19.63
N VAL A 279 18.13 -5.12 -18.85
CA VAL A 279 17.71 -4.28 -17.71
C VAL A 279 17.99 -4.99 -16.38
N SER A 280 18.69 -4.35 -15.45
CA SER A 280 18.89 -4.97 -14.12
C SER A 280 17.66 -4.80 -13.21
N THR A 281 17.50 -5.72 -12.26
CA THR A 281 16.42 -5.67 -11.26
C THR A 281 16.45 -4.40 -10.42
N ALA A 282 17.63 -3.89 -10.07
CA ALA A 282 17.75 -2.66 -9.30
C ALA A 282 17.32 -1.42 -10.12
N GLU A 283 17.71 -1.33 -11.39
CA GLU A 283 17.36 -0.22 -12.28
C GLU A 283 15.85 -0.16 -12.50
N LEU A 284 15.21 -1.28 -12.86
CA LEU A 284 13.77 -1.31 -13.11
C LEU A 284 12.96 -1.02 -11.84
N ARG A 285 13.41 -1.53 -10.69
CA ARG A 285 12.78 -1.24 -9.39
C ARG A 285 12.84 0.25 -9.06
N LEU A 286 13.99 0.88 -9.26
CA LEU A 286 14.16 2.32 -9.01
C LEU A 286 13.31 3.16 -9.96
N GLU A 287 13.21 2.76 -11.23
CA GLU A 287 12.35 3.41 -12.22
C GLU A 287 10.88 3.37 -11.79
N MET A 288 10.36 2.18 -11.46
CA MET A 288 9.01 2.01 -10.91
C MET A 288 8.79 2.88 -9.66
N GLN A 289 9.72 2.82 -8.70
CA GLN A 289 9.61 3.56 -7.44
C GLN A 289 9.52 5.08 -7.63
N LYS A 290 10.31 5.63 -8.56
CA LYS A 290 10.28 7.05 -8.90
C LYS A 290 8.99 7.43 -9.62
N THR A 291 8.53 6.61 -10.57
CA THR A 291 7.24 6.82 -11.26
C THR A 291 6.09 6.89 -10.26
N MET A 292 6.02 5.95 -9.31
CA MET A 292 5.00 5.96 -8.27
C MET A 292 5.12 7.17 -7.33
N GLN A 293 6.34 7.56 -6.95
CA GLN A 293 6.59 8.67 -6.02
C GLN A 293 6.26 10.05 -6.62
N VAL A 294 6.36 10.21 -7.94
CA VAL A 294 6.06 11.50 -8.60
C VAL A 294 4.56 11.61 -8.88
N ASP A 295 3.98 10.58 -9.51
CA ASP A 295 2.66 10.71 -10.12
C ASP A 295 1.52 10.09 -9.27
N ALA A 296 1.83 9.18 -8.34
CA ALA A 296 0.85 8.52 -7.45
C ALA A 296 1.05 8.87 -5.96
N ALA A 297 1.66 10.01 -5.65
CA ALA A 297 1.90 10.51 -4.29
C ALA A 297 0.66 11.19 -3.68
N VAL A 298 0.86 12.16 -2.79
CA VAL A 298 -0.20 12.89 -2.06
C VAL A 298 -0.96 13.84 -3.00
N TYR A 299 -0.25 14.50 -3.91
CA TYR A 299 -0.82 15.39 -4.91
C TYR A 299 -1.23 14.59 -6.15
N ARG A 300 -2.47 14.76 -6.63
CA ARG A 300 -2.96 14.09 -7.84
C ARG A 300 -3.90 15.01 -8.62
N THR A 301 -3.70 15.06 -9.94
CA THR A 301 -4.62 15.60 -10.95
C THR A 301 -4.79 14.57 -12.07
N GLN A 302 -5.84 14.71 -12.89
CA GLN A 302 -6.03 13.84 -14.06
C GLN A 302 -4.78 13.84 -14.95
N GLU A 303 -4.23 15.03 -15.23
CA GLU A 303 -3.02 15.18 -16.04
C GLU A 303 -1.83 14.40 -15.45
N SER A 304 -1.51 14.60 -14.17
CA SER A 304 -0.41 13.89 -13.52
C SER A 304 -0.62 12.37 -13.49
N LEU A 305 -1.86 11.91 -13.30
CA LEU A 305 -2.18 10.49 -13.23
C LEU A 305 -2.19 9.83 -14.61
N GLU A 306 -2.61 10.54 -15.66
CA GLU A 306 -2.51 10.07 -17.04
C GLU A 306 -1.05 9.94 -17.47
N GLU A 307 -0.19 10.90 -17.11
CA GLU A 307 1.26 10.80 -17.32
C GLU A 307 1.85 9.63 -16.53
N GLY A 308 1.52 9.50 -15.24
CA GLY A 308 1.99 8.39 -14.40
C GLY A 308 1.53 7.03 -14.91
N LYS A 309 0.29 6.94 -15.39
CA LYS A 309 -0.27 5.75 -16.03
C LYS A 309 0.47 5.39 -17.32
N ALA A 310 0.73 6.37 -18.19
CA ALA A 310 1.52 6.14 -19.40
C ALA A 310 2.93 5.64 -19.05
N LYS A 311 3.60 6.27 -18.09
CA LYS A 311 4.93 5.86 -17.63
C LYS A 311 4.92 4.46 -17.02
N ILE A 312 3.96 4.12 -16.16
CA ILE A 312 3.92 2.76 -15.57
C ILE A 312 3.63 1.70 -16.62
N ASP A 313 2.83 2.01 -17.64
CA ASP A 313 2.55 1.12 -18.78
C ASP A 313 3.78 0.93 -19.69
N GLU A 314 4.75 1.84 -19.66
CA GLU A 314 6.07 1.67 -20.28
C GLU A 314 7.04 0.90 -19.38
N VAL A 315 6.98 1.10 -18.06
CA VAL A 315 7.89 0.48 -17.08
C VAL A 315 7.62 -1.01 -16.93
N VAL A 316 6.36 -1.42 -16.73
CA VAL A 316 6.01 -2.82 -16.40
C VAL A 316 6.50 -3.82 -17.47
N PRO A 317 6.29 -3.58 -18.79
CA PRO A 317 6.72 -4.53 -19.82
C PRO A 317 8.24 -4.72 -19.91
N LYS A 318 9.06 -3.80 -19.38
CA LYS A 318 10.53 -3.93 -19.35
C LYS A 318 10.99 -5.12 -18.51
N PHE A 319 10.14 -5.64 -17.62
CA PHE A 319 10.42 -6.87 -16.88
C PHE A 319 10.65 -8.08 -17.80
N ASN A 320 10.14 -8.05 -19.04
CA ASN A 320 10.41 -9.11 -20.02
C ASN A 320 11.87 -9.11 -20.52
N ASP A 321 12.61 -8.03 -20.33
CA ASP A 321 14.04 -7.88 -20.66
C ASP A 321 14.92 -7.81 -19.40
N ILE A 322 14.45 -8.43 -18.30
CA ILE A 322 15.17 -8.42 -17.03
C ILE A 322 16.45 -9.26 -17.10
N LYS A 323 17.46 -8.82 -16.34
CA LYS A 323 18.72 -9.51 -16.16
C LYS A 323 18.90 -9.89 -14.69
N VAL A 324 19.09 -11.18 -14.47
CA VAL A 324 19.58 -11.75 -13.22
C VAL A 324 21.03 -12.17 -13.47
N THR A 325 21.92 -11.98 -12.51
CA THR A 325 23.35 -12.29 -12.65
C THR A 325 23.75 -13.51 -11.84
N ASP A 326 23.23 -13.66 -10.62
CA ASP A 326 23.47 -14.85 -9.82
C ASP A 326 22.64 -16.03 -10.38
N ARG A 327 23.34 -17.09 -10.78
CA ARG A 327 22.75 -18.32 -11.31
C ARG A 327 22.68 -19.43 -10.26
N SER A 328 22.93 -19.17 -8.98
CA SER A 328 22.81 -20.15 -7.90
C SER A 328 21.35 -20.38 -7.49
N LEU A 329 21.07 -21.39 -6.67
CA LEU A 329 19.73 -21.58 -6.04
C LEU A 329 19.74 -21.27 -4.54
N ILE A 330 20.90 -21.40 -3.91
CA ILE A 330 21.04 -21.26 -2.46
C ILE A 330 21.34 -19.79 -2.18
N TRP A 331 20.48 -19.16 -1.38
CA TRP A 331 20.62 -17.75 -0.97
C TRP A 331 20.78 -16.76 -2.13
N ASN A 332 20.23 -17.08 -3.30
CA ASN A 332 20.23 -16.19 -4.46
C ASN A 332 19.24 -15.03 -4.24
N THR A 333 19.71 -13.94 -3.60
CA THR A 333 18.88 -12.76 -3.33
C THR A 333 18.61 -11.96 -4.60
N ASP A 334 19.47 -12.02 -5.62
CA ASP A 334 19.24 -11.41 -6.93
C ASP A 334 17.94 -11.96 -7.57
N LEU A 335 17.80 -13.29 -7.61
CA LEU A 335 16.58 -13.96 -8.06
C LEU A 335 15.36 -13.62 -7.18
N MET A 336 15.52 -13.64 -5.85
CA MET A 336 14.41 -13.37 -4.93
C MET A 336 13.88 -11.96 -5.08
N GLU A 337 14.76 -10.96 -5.11
CA GLU A 337 14.37 -9.56 -5.31
C GLU A 337 13.79 -9.33 -6.71
N THR A 338 14.17 -10.15 -7.70
CA THR A 338 13.55 -10.13 -9.03
C THR A 338 12.12 -10.67 -9.00
N LEU A 339 11.85 -11.72 -8.22
CA LEU A 339 10.49 -12.21 -7.98
C LEU A 339 9.63 -11.19 -7.22
N GLU A 340 10.21 -10.54 -6.21
CA GLU A 340 9.58 -9.45 -5.46
C GLU A 340 9.25 -8.26 -6.39
N LEU A 341 10.17 -7.89 -7.29
CA LEU A 341 9.93 -6.84 -8.29
C LEU A 341 8.74 -7.17 -9.18
N ARG A 342 8.58 -8.43 -9.62
CA ARG A 342 7.41 -8.86 -10.40
C ARG A 342 6.10 -8.62 -9.64
N ASN A 343 6.09 -8.84 -8.33
CA ASN A 343 4.92 -8.60 -7.49
C ASN A 343 4.64 -7.09 -7.35
N LEU A 344 5.69 -6.31 -7.09
CA LEU A 344 5.61 -4.86 -6.94
C LEU A 344 5.11 -4.17 -8.22
N LEU A 345 5.60 -4.56 -9.40
CA LEU A 345 5.20 -3.97 -10.69
C LEU A 345 3.69 -4.15 -10.94
N ALA A 346 3.15 -5.32 -10.64
CA ALA A 346 1.71 -5.58 -10.76
C ALA A 346 0.90 -4.71 -9.78
N CYS A 347 1.33 -4.63 -8.51
CA CYS A 347 0.67 -3.78 -7.51
C CYS A 347 0.73 -2.29 -7.90
N ALA A 348 1.90 -1.81 -8.36
CA ALA A 348 2.12 -0.43 -8.81
C ALA A 348 1.21 -0.06 -9.98
N SER A 349 1.12 -0.94 -10.99
CA SER A 349 0.21 -0.74 -12.13
C SER A 349 -1.25 -0.67 -11.67
N CYS A 350 -1.70 -1.60 -10.81
CA CYS A 350 -3.04 -1.56 -10.23
C CYS A 350 -3.33 -0.25 -9.49
N THR A 351 -2.39 0.23 -8.67
CA THR A 351 -2.54 1.49 -7.91
C THR A 351 -2.62 2.70 -8.83
N MET A 352 -1.75 2.80 -9.84
CA MET A 352 -1.73 3.93 -10.76
C MET A 352 -3.01 3.99 -11.61
N HIS A 353 -3.43 2.86 -12.18
CA HIS A 353 -4.66 2.78 -12.99
C HIS A 353 -5.92 3.01 -12.15
N GLY A 354 -5.97 2.47 -10.93
CA GLY A 354 -7.07 2.73 -9.99
C GLY A 354 -7.16 4.20 -9.61
N ALA A 355 -6.02 4.86 -9.40
CA ALA A 355 -5.97 6.28 -9.05
C ALA A 355 -6.40 7.17 -10.23
N GLU A 356 -5.94 6.89 -11.45
CA GLU A 356 -6.35 7.61 -12.67
C GLU A 356 -7.86 7.49 -12.90
N ALA A 357 -8.40 6.27 -12.79
CA ALA A 357 -9.80 6.01 -13.06
C ALA A 357 -10.76 6.70 -12.07
N ARG A 358 -10.37 6.84 -10.79
CA ARG A 358 -11.22 7.41 -9.74
C ARG A 358 -11.27 8.94 -9.81
N LYS A 359 -12.40 9.48 -10.26
CA LYS A 359 -12.65 10.92 -10.45
C LYS A 359 -13.45 11.52 -9.29
N GLU A 360 -12.89 11.42 -8.08
CA GLU A 360 -13.40 12.04 -6.84
C GLU A 360 -12.25 12.25 -5.84
N SER A 361 -12.51 12.91 -4.72
CA SER A 361 -11.62 12.92 -3.56
C SER A 361 -12.25 12.16 -2.38
N ARG A 362 -11.56 11.14 -1.87
CA ARG A 362 -12.01 10.34 -0.73
C ARG A 362 -10.82 9.86 0.10
N GLY A 363 -10.81 10.20 1.39
CA GLY A 363 -9.79 9.73 2.33
C GLY A 363 -8.37 10.10 1.88
N ALA A 364 -7.50 9.10 1.69
CA ALA A 364 -6.11 9.30 1.24
C ALA A 364 -5.97 9.53 -0.28
N HIS A 365 -7.03 9.31 -1.06
CA HIS A 365 -7.05 9.66 -2.48
C HIS A 365 -7.60 11.08 -2.63
N ALA A 366 -6.70 12.06 -2.83
CA ALA A 366 -7.05 13.46 -3.01
C ALA A 366 -6.73 13.91 -4.43
N ARG A 367 -7.74 14.43 -5.13
CA ARG A 367 -7.70 14.91 -6.52
C ARG A 367 -7.99 16.41 -6.51
N GLU A 368 -7.05 17.24 -6.98
CA GLU A 368 -7.27 18.69 -7.00
C GLU A 368 -8.24 19.15 -8.08
N ASP A 369 -8.39 18.36 -9.13
CA ASP A 369 -9.34 18.52 -10.21
C ASP A 369 -10.73 17.92 -9.89
N PHE A 370 -10.82 17.12 -8.82
CA PHE A 370 -12.06 16.54 -8.29
C PHE A 370 -12.07 16.60 -6.76
N THR A 371 -12.23 17.81 -6.20
CA THR A 371 -12.01 18.08 -4.77
C THR A 371 -13.05 17.48 -3.84
N GLU A 372 -14.25 17.21 -4.35
CA GLU A 372 -15.37 16.74 -3.56
C GLU A 372 -15.46 15.21 -3.53
N ARG A 373 -16.04 14.71 -2.44
CA ARG A 373 -16.46 13.31 -2.32
C ARG A 373 -17.74 13.10 -3.11
N ASP A 374 -17.78 12.07 -3.95
CA ASP A 374 -18.96 11.76 -4.77
C ASP A 374 -19.56 10.42 -4.35
N ASP A 375 -20.50 10.48 -3.41
CA ASP A 375 -21.18 9.29 -2.90
C ASP A 375 -22.22 8.71 -3.87
N VAL A 376 -22.57 9.43 -4.94
CA VAL A 376 -23.52 8.95 -5.95
C VAL A 376 -22.82 8.03 -6.93
N ASN A 377 -21.68 8.45 -7.48
CA ASN A 377 -21.00 7.72 -8.54
C ASN A 377 -19.84 6.85 -8.05
N TRP A 378 -19.26 7.17 -6.89
CA TRP A 378 -18.00 6.59 -6.42
C TRP A 378 -18.06 5.91 -5.04
N MET A 379 -19.25 5.72 -4.47
CA MET A 379 -19.50 4.83 -3.33
C MET A 379 -19.41 3.34 -3.74
N LYS A 380 -18.22 2.94 -4.17
CA LYS A 380 -17.90 1.61 -4.69
C LYS A 380 -16.42 1.32 -4.49
N HIS A 381 -16.09 0.05 -4.28
CA HIS A 381 -14.71 -0.40 -4.25
C HIS A 381 -14.17 -0.56 -5.67
N THR A 382 -12.91 -0.19 -5.87
CA THR A 382 -12.17 -0.45 -7.11
C THR A 382 -11.67 -1.89 -7.10
N LEU A 383 -11.76 -2.59 -8.23
CA LEU A 383 -11.19 -3.92 -8.43
C LEU A 383 -10.23 -3.88 -9.61
N ALA A 384 -8.94 -4.00 -9.34
CA ALA A 384 -7.88 -3.98 -10.34
C ALA A 384 -7.38 -5.41 -10.62
N TYR A 385 -7.45 -5.83 -11.87
CA TYR A 385 -6.87 -7.09 -12.35
C TYR A 385 -5.59 -6.77 -13.10
N HIS A 386 -4.58 -7.63 -12.98
CA HIS A 386 -3.33 -7.49 -13.73
C HIS A 386 -2.92 -8.85 -14.30
N GLY A 387 -2.88 -8.94 -15.63
CA GLY A 387 -2.61 -10.18 -16.35
C GLY A 387 -1.14 -10.37 -16.72
N GLU A 388 -0.83 -11.51 -17.33
CA GLU A 388 0.50 -11.78 -17.91
C GLU A 388 0.80 -10.91 -19.13
N ASP A 389 -0.23 -10.30 -19.73
CA ASP A 389 -0.11 -9.32 -20.80
C ASP A 389 0.38 -7.94 -20.30
N SER A 390 0.71 -7.83 -19.01
CA SER A 390 1.15 -6.59 -18.35
C SER A 390 0.13 -5.46 -18.38
N LYS A 391 -1.15 -5.77 -18.62
CA LYS A 391 -2.23 -4.79 -18.65
C LYS A 391 -3.05 -4.83 -17.38
N THR A 392 -3.50 -3.65 -16.99
CA THR A 392 -4.42 -3.48 -15.86
C THR A 392 -5.84 -3.24 -16.35
N HIS A 393 -6.78 -3.97 -15.77
CA HIS A 393 -8.22 -3.82 -16.02
C HIS A 393 -8.94 -3.41 -14.74
N ILE A 394 -9.79 -2.39 -14.84
CA ILE A 394 -10.54 -1.84 -13.72
C ILE A 394 -12.01 -2.26 -13.80
N ALA A 395 -12.50 -2.83 -12.70
CA ALA A 395 -13.91 -3.07 -12.44
C ALA A 395 -14.29 -2.48 -11.07
N TYR A 396 -15.55 -2.64 -10.67
CA TYR A 396 -16.05 -2.11 -9.40
C TYR A 396 -16.99 -3.10 -8.71
N ARG A 397 -17.13 -2.96 -7.39
CA ARG A 397 -18.17 -3.63 -6.60
C ARG A 397 -18.75 -2.70 -5.54
N ALA A 398 -19.96 -2.99 -5.11
CA ALA A 398 -20.66 -2.17 -4.12
C ALA A 398 -19.96 -2.22 -2.75
N VAL A 399 -20.03 -1.10 -2.02
CA VAL A 399 -19.75 -1.05 -0.58
C VAL A 399 -20.88 -1.78 0.15
N GLN A 400 -20.55 -2.55 1.18
CA GLN A 400 -21.56 -3.13 2.09
C GLN A 400 -21.83 -2.13 3.23
N ASP A 401 -23.06 -1.63 3.29
CA ASP A 401 -23.51 -0.65 4.28
C ASP A 401 -24.17 -1.29 5.52
N GLN A 402 -24.66 -2.52 5.37
CA GLN A 402 -25.32 -3.29 6.41
C GLN A 402 -24.34 -3.74 7.49
N THR A 403 -24.74 -3.53 8.75
CA THR A 403 -24.04 -4.08 9.91
C THR A 403 -24.41 -5.55 10.14
N LEU A 404 -23.72 -6.23 11.06
CA LEU A 404 -24.04 -7.62 11.40
C LEU A 404 -25.40 -7.76 12.11
N ASP A 405 -25.78 -6.74 12.88
CA ASP A 405 -27.07 -6.66 13.58
C ASP A 405 -27.48 -5.19 13.77
N GLU A 406 -28.45 -4.74 12.97
CA GLU A 406 -28.99 -3.36 13.03
C GLU A 406 -29.68 -3.02 14.37
N SER A 407 -30.05 -4.03 15.17
CA SER A 407 -30.60 -3.82 16.50
C SER A 407 -29.53 -3.48 17.54
N GLU A 408 -28.30 -3.96 17.35
CA GLU A 408 -27.16 -3.68 18.22
C GLU A 408 -26.32 -2.50 17.74
N CYS A 409 -26.05 -2.42 16.44
CA CYS A 409 -25.24 -1.37 15.82
C CYS A 409 -25.89 -0.89 14.53
N LYS A 410 -26.47 0.30 14.52
CA LYS A 410 -27.12 0.84 13.32
C LYS A 410 -26.10 1.24 12.26
N HIS A 411 -26.45 1.07 11.00
CA HIS A 411 -25.71 1.69 9.90
C HIS A 411 -25.54 3.21 10.12
N VAL A 412 -24.33 3.71 9.86
CA VAL A 412 -24.03 5.14 9.86
C VAL A 412 -24.04 5.64 8.41
N PRO A 413 -25.10 6.36 7.98
CA PRO A 413 -25.20 6.86 6.61
C PRO A 413 -24.08 7.86 6.31
N PRO A 414 -23.64 7.97 5.04
CA PRO A 414 -22.61 8.92 4.66
C PRO A 414 -22.98 10.36 5.07
N PHE A 415 -22.06 11.05 5.74
CA PHE A 415 -22.18 12.46 6.07
C PHE A 415 -20.83 13.17 5.83
N ALA A 416 -20.84 14.51 5.84
CA ALA A 416 -19.63 15.31 5.65
C ALA A 416 -18.61 15.02 6.76
N ARG A 417 -17.37 14.68 6.38
CA ARG A 417 -16.28 14.37 7.30
C ARG A 417 -15.39 15.60 7.47
N VAL A 418 -15.60 16.36 8.55
CA VAL A 418 -14.86 17.59 8.90
C VAL A 418 -14.17 17.39 10.25
N TYR A 419 -12.89 17.80 10.39
CA TYR A 419 -12.06 17.62 11.59
C TYR A 419 -11.71 18.93 12.27
#